data_AF-A0A1W2BR73-F1
#
_entry.id   AF-A0A1W2BR73-F1
#
_cell.length_a   1.000
_cell.length_b   1.000
_cell.length_c   1.000
_cell.angle_alpha   90.00
_cell.angle_beta   90.00
_cell.angle_gamma   90.00
#
_symmetry.space_group_name_H-M   'P 1'
#
loop_
_entity.id
_entity.type
_entity.pdbx_description
1 polymer ?
#
loop_
_entity_poly.entity_id
_entity_poly.type
_entity_poly.pdbx_seq_one_letter_code
_entity_poly.pdbx_strand_id
1 'polypeptide(L)'
;MAVWLILLIGIVIAAWWFYTRRLEWQFASIASQLNKVTRQRQVNAAAANRIMRQIYKLLKASLIAGKADDAYRAFDMLKLGLGHGLGRQGESVRITAAIYIALRSNQPDAAGHGIDTFRPLLKNVTTAEIPVVVEQLGLIAIISLKQRQNFLAARAVEVIFTSLYIAQDDAVHASVMRAIRLVGLTALRRGDVGLIREIQAKLAGWLAAEPESSLAHEQVSGIFGAWLNRVVKAGEASMVEPLIQYIGELAEKEILSHKALASIVVECSHIAGMDSLNPYSQVAGSISMLSLELAVQVRMNDTWRQAVDAVGQAARLAVAQRSLGESFDIIYPLFEVGRRLLVSELNSGPLSDTFRQQALYVLMRECLQLVEFVSRQNFTTTAADIIDQLYQDWIKRQANPGQEKSIKKFCQLLFLYCTRVKRSQRRLTADGSGFNSPDSMTAANRERLKQLGYLL
;
A
#
# COMPACT_ATOMS: atom_id res chain seq x y z
N MET A 1 -25.44 -43.75 65.35
CA MET A 1 -24.87 -42.38 65.27
C MET A 1 -23.73 -42.28 64.26
N ALA A 2 -22.69 -43.13 64.32
CA ALA A 2 -21.54 -43.05 63.38
C ALA A 2 -21.90 -43.27 61.90
N VAL A 3 -22.82 -44.20 61.58
CA VAL A 3 -23.23 -44.49 60.18
C VAL A 3 -23.93 -43.29 59.51
N TRP A 4 -24.76 -42.57 60.26
CA TRP A 4 -25.44 -41.37 59.78
C TRP A 4 -24.48 -40.20 59.52
N LEU A 5 -23.45 -40.04 60.38
CA LEU A 5 -22.39 -39.05 60.17
C LEU A 5 -21.56 -39.32 58.91
N ILE A 6 -21.21 -40.59 58.65
CA ILE A 6 -20.44 -40.97 57.45
C ILE A 6 -21.26 -40.73 56.17
N LEU A 7 -22.57 -41.06 56.18
CA LEU A 7 -23.48 -40.80 55.06
C LEU A 7 -23.65 -39.29 54.80
N LEU A 8 -23.75 -38.48 55.86
CA LEU A 8 -23.88 -37.03 55.75
C LEU A 8 -22.59 -36.39 55.20
N ILE A 9 -21.42 -36.85 55.66
CA ILE A 9 -20.12 -36.43 55.10
C ILE A 9 -20.00 -36.86 53.64
N GLY A 10 -20.42 -38.08 53.28
CA GLY A 10 -20.44 -38.56 51.91
C GLY A 10 -21.33 -37.74 50.99
N ILE A 11 -22.54 -37.36 51.45
CA ILE A 11 -23.46 -36.47 50.72
C ILE A 11 -22.88 -35.07 50.58
N VAL A 12 -22.25 -34.53 51.62
CA VAL A 12 -21.59 -33.21 51.57
C VAL A 12 -20.41 -33.23 50.60
N ILE A 13 -19.59 -34.29 50.59
CA ILE A 13 -18.48 -34.44 49.65
C ILE A 13 -19.01 -34.61 48.22
N ALA A 14 -20.07 -35.39 48.01
CA ALA A 14 -20.68 -35.59 46.69
C ALA A 14 -21.35 -34.30 46.17
N ALA A 15 -22.07 -33.58 47.03
CA ALA A 15 -22.67 -32.29 46.72
C ALA A 15 -21.59 -31.24 46.45
N TRP A 16 -20.53 -31.20 47.25
CA TRP A 16 -19.36 -30.33 47.03
C TRP A 16 -18.66 -30.69 45.71
N TRP A 17 -18.45 -31.96 45.41
CA TRP A 17 -17.84 -32.42 44.16
C TRP A 17 -18.70 -32.08 42.94
N PHE A 18 -20.02 -32.21 43.06
CA PHE A 18 -20.97 -31.83 42.00
C PHE A 18 -21.02 -30.31 41.82
N TYR A 19 -21.02 -29.54 42.91
CA TYR A 19 -21.06 -28.08 42.90
C TYR A 19 -19.75 -27.47 42.40
N THR A 20 -18.60 -28.01 42.80
CA THR A 20 -17.28 -27.59 42.31
C THR A 20 -17.03 -27.95 40.84
N ARG A 21 -17.78 -28.92 40.30
CA ARG A 21 -17.80 -29.24 38.86
C ARG A 21 -18.73 -28.35 38.04
N ARG A 22 -19.65 -27.59 38.64
CA ARG A 22 -20.48 -26.63 37.90
C ARG A 22 -19.60 -25.49 37.38
N LEU A 23 -19.74 -25.19 36.08
CA LEU A 23 -18.97 -24.15 35.39
C LEU A 23 -19.14 -22.77 36.05
N GLU A 24 -20.35 -22.45 36.52
CA GLU A 24 -20.62 -21.19 37.23
C GLU A 24 -19.78 -21.01 38.49
N TRP A 25 -19.59 -22.08 39.27
CA TRP A 25 -18.77 -22.01 40.48
C TRP A 25 -17.28 -21.89 40.15
N GLN A 26 -16.84 -22.54 39.06
CA GLN A 26 -15.46 -22.41 38.57
C GLN A 26 -15.17 -20.98 38.12
N PHE A 27 -16.11 -20.37 37.38
CA PHE A 27 -16.04 -18.96 37.00
C PHE A 27 -16.06 -18.02 38.21
N ALA A 28 -16.96 -18.22 39.17
CA ALA A 28 -17.02 -17.42 40.40
C ALA A 28 -15.76 -17.55 41.26
N SER A 29 -15.22 -18.77 41.39
CA SER A 29 -13.97 -19.02 42.11
C SER A 29 -12.79 -18.32 41.44
N ILE A 30 -12.65 -18.42 40.12
CA ILE A 30 -11.57 -17.74 39.39
C ILE A 30 -11.72 -16.23 39.48
N ALA A 31 -12.94 -15.68 39.33
CA ALA A 31 -13.19 -14.25 39.49
C ALA A 31 -12.82 -13.76 40.91
N SER A 32 -13.14 -14.53 41.95
CA SER A 32 -12.73 -14.23 43.33
C SER A 32 -11.20 -14.27 43.51
N GLN A 33 -10.53 -15.28 42.93
CA GLN A 33 -9.07 -15.38 42.96
C GLN A 33 -8.41 -14.22 42.21
N LEU A 34 -8.95 -13.86 41.04
CA LEU A 34 -8.49 -12.71 40.26
C LEU A 34 -8.63 -11.44 41.10
N ASN A 35 -9.80 -11.17 41.67
CA ASN A 35 -10.05 -10.00 42.52
C ASN A 35 -9.15 -9.93 43.77
N LYS A 36 -8.76 -11.08 44.33
CA LYS A 36 -7.81 -11.13 45.45
C LYS A 36 -6.40 -10.78 44.98
N VAL A 37 -5.97 -11.32 43.84
CA VAL A 37 -4.65 -11.08 43.27
C VAL A 37 -4.50 -9.65 42.77
N THR A 38 -5.54 -9.05 42.19
CA THR A 38 -5.51 -7.67 41.70
C THR A 38 -5.45 -6.63 42.83
N ARG A 39 -5.87 -6.99 44.05
CA ARG A 39 -5.74 -6.15 45.25
C ARG A 39 -4.37 -6.26 45.94
N GLN A 40 -3.54 -7.22 45.53
CA GLN A 40 -2.21 -7.42 46.13
C GLN A 40 -1.16 -6.56 45.41
N ARG A 41 -0.30 -5.90 46.20
CA ARG A 41 0.75 -5.01 45.68
C ARG A 41 1.88 -5.76 44.95
N GLN A 42 2.09 -7.03 45.29
CA GLN A 42 3.01 -7.94 44.59
C GLN A 42 2.30 -9.26 44.33
N VAL A 43 2.21 -9.64 43.07
CA VAL A 43 1.58 -10.89 42.66
C VAL A 43 2.64 -11.98 42.56
N ASN A 44 2.40 -13.10 43.24
CA ASN A 44 3.23 -14.29 43.07
C ASN A 44 3.05 -14.86 41.65
N ALA A 45 4.13 -14.92 40.87
CA ALA A 45 4.14 -15.44 39.50
C ALA A 45 3.56 -16.86 39.39
N ALA A 46 3.77 -17.72 40.40
CA ALA A 46 3.21 -19.07 40.42
C ALA A 46 1.68 -19.07 40.58
N ALA A 47 1.15 -18.15 41.39
CA ALA A 47 -0.30 -17.99 41.58
C ALA A 47 -0.97 -17.42 40.31
N ALA A 48 -0.36 -16.39 39.70
CA ALA A 48 -0.78 -15.86 38.41
C ALA A 48 -0.81 -16.95 37.33
N ASN A 49 0.28 -17.73 37.23
CA ASN A 49 0.38 -18.86 36.30
C ASN A 49 -0.73 -19.89 36.48
N ARG A 50 -1.08 -20.22 37.73
CA ARG A 50 -2.16 -21.18 38.04
C ARG A 50 -3.52 -20.63 37.61
N ILE A 51 -3.83 -19.37 37.92
CA ILE A 51 -5.09 -18.72 37.54
C ILE A 51 -5.23 -18.70 36.00
N MET A 52 -4.19 -18.23 35.29
CA MET A 52 -4.22 -18.19 33.83
C MET A 52 -4.41 -19.58 33.23
N ARG A 53 -3.72 -20.62 33.74
CA ARG A 53 -3.94 -22.02 33.27
C ARG A 53 -5.38 -22.48 33.46
N GLN A 54 -6.03 -22.11 34.56
CA GLN A 54 -7.43 -22.46 34.81
C GLN A 54 -8.36 -21.75 33.82
N ILE A 55 -8.13 -20.45 33.55
CA ILE A 55 -8.90 -19.68 32.55
C ILE A 55 -8.78 -20.35 31.17
N TYR A 56 -7.58 -20.69 30.69
CA TYR A 56 -7.42 -21.37 29.41
C TYR A 56 -8.06 -22.75 29.36
N LYS A 57 -8.07 -23.49 30.48
CA LYS A 57 -8.75 -24.79 30.55
C LYS A 57 -10.25 -24.63 30.38
N LEU A 58 -10.87 -23.65 31.03
CA LEU A 58 -12.29 -23.32 30.86
C LEU A 58 -12.60 -22.82 29.46
N LEU A 59 -11.73 -21.95 28.93
CA LEU A 59 -11.86 -21.42 27.57
C LEU A 59 -11.82 -22.55 26.53
N LYS A 60 -10.83 -23.45 26.62
CA LYS A 60 -10.74 -24.58 25.71
C LYS A 60 -11.97 -25.50 25.81
N ALA A 61 -12.44 -25.78 27.03
CA ALA A 61 -13.61 -26.63 27.25
C ALA A 61 -14.89 -26.00 26.70
N SER A 62 -15.11 -24.70 26.93
CA SER A 62 -16.29 -23.96 26.43
C SER A 62 -16.29 -23.86 24.90
N LEU A 63 -15.14 -23.56 24.29
CA LEU A 63 -15.01 -23.49 22.83
C LEU A 63 -15.29 -24.84 22.16
N ILE A 64 -14.73 -25.94 22.68
CA ILE A 64 -14.98 -27.30 22.15
C ILE A 64 -16.45 -27.69 22.34
N ALA A 65 -17.06 -27.32 23.46
CA ALA A 65 -18.46 -27.62 23.75
C ALA A 65 -19.47 -26.73 23.00
N GLY A 66 -19.01 -25.74 22.22
CA GLY A 66 -19.90 -24.83 21.48
C GLY A 66 -20.65 -23.82 22.37
N LYS A 67 -20.23 -23.63 23.62
CA LYS A 67 -20.92 -22.75 24.58
C LYS A 67 -20.36 -21.33 24.48
N ALA A 68 -20.92 -20.54 23.58
CA ALA A 68 -20.46 -19.18 23.31
C ALA A 68 -20.44 -18.31 24.59
N ASP A 69 -21.53 -18.29 25.36
CA ASP A 69 -21.65 -17.54 26.64
C ASP A 69 -20.52 -17.81 27.63
N ASP A 70 -20.18 -19.09 27.82
CA ASP A 70 -19.09 -19.50 28.70
C ASP A 70 -17.72 -19.10 28.11
N ALA A 71 -17.55 -19.17 26.80
CA ALA A 71 -16.33 -18.74 26.12
C ALA A 71 -16.13 -17.21 26.25
N TYR A 72 -17.18 -16.40 26.12
CA TYR A 72 -17.10 -14.95 26.36
C TYR A 72 -16.68 -14.64 27.79
N ARG A 73 -17.33 -15.27 28.78
CA ARG A 73 -16.98 -15.09 30.20
C ARG A 73 -15.51 -15.47 30.46
N ALA A 74 -15.02 -16.53 29.82
CA ALA A 74 -13.62 -16.92 29.92
C ALA A 74 -12.68 -15.91 29.27
N PHE A 75 -13.03 -15.34 28.10
CA PHE A 75 -12.26 -14.26 27.46
C PHE A 75 -12.28 -12.96 28.27
N ASP A 76 -13.38 -12.60 28.92
CA ASP A 76 -13.45 -11.43 29.79
C ASP A 76 -12.55 -11.58 31.01
N MET A 77 -12.53 -12.77 31.64
CA MET A 77 -11.58 -13.05 32.73
C MET A 77 -10.13 -13.01 32.25
N LEU A 78 -9.87 -13.47 31.03
CA LEU A 78 -8.56 -13.37 30.41
C LEU A 78 -8.17 -11.90 30.20
N LYS A 79 -9.07 -11.07 29.66
CA LYS A 79 -8.89 -9.64 29.44
C LYS A 79 -8.55 -8.93 30.76
N LEU A 80 -9.28 -9.22 31.83
CA LEU A 80 -9.02 -8.68 33.17
C LEU A 80 -7.65 -9.12 33.69
N GLY A 81 -7.33 -10.41 33.62
CA GLY A 81 -6.04 -10.94 34.06
C GLY A 81 -4.86 -10.31 33.32
N LEU A 82 -4.96 -10.20 32.00
CA LEU A 82 -3.95 -9.53 31.18
C LEU A 82 -3.86 -8.03 31.48
N GLY A 83 -4.99 -7.36 31.75
CA GLY A 83 -5.04 -5.95 32.13
C GLY A 83 -4.31 -5.64 33.43
N HIS A 84 -4.20 -6.62 34.32
CA HIS A 84 -3.43 -6.54 35.57
C HIS A 84 -2.01 -7.11 35.47
N GLY A 85 -1.49 -7.34 34.26
CA GLY A 85 -0.12 -7.79 34.05
C GLY A 85 0.13 -9.27 34.41
N LEU A 86 -0.92 -10.11 34.50
CA LEU A 86 -0.76 -11.55 34.73
C LEU A 86 -0.30 -12.32 33.48
N GLY A 87 0.18 -11.60 32.46
CA GLY A 87 0.71 -12.16 31.22
C GLY A 87 1.93 -13.04 31.47
N ARG A 88 2.08 -14.07 30.63
CA ARG A 88 3.21 -15.02 30.69
C ARG A 88 4.00 -14.92 29.40
N GLN A 89 5.22 -15.44 29.39
CA GLN A 89 5.95 -15.61 28.13
C GLN A 89 5.14 -16.47 27.14
N GLY A 90 5.06 -15.99 25.90
CA GLY A 90 4.30 -16.63 24.82
C GLY A 90 2.77 -16.54 24.96
N GLU A 91 2.26 -15.57 25.73
CA GLU A 91 0.82 -15.42 25.92
C GLU A 91 0.07 -15.09 24.62
N SER A 92 0.67 -14.28 23.74
CA SER A 92 0.14 -13.97 22.40
C SER A 92 -0.18 -15.23 21.60
N VAL A 93 0.71 -16.22 21.59
CA VAL A 93 0.52 -17.51 20.88
C VAL A 93 -0.64 -18.31 21.47
N ARG A 94 -0.82 -18.28 22.80
CA ARG A 94 -1.93 -18.99 23.46
C ARG A 94 -3.28 -18.36 23.13
N ILE A 95 -3.34 -17.03 23.10
CA ILE A 95 -4.54 -16.30 22.68
C ILE A 95 -4.86 -16.61 21.22
N THR A 96 -3.86 -16.57 20.33
CA THR A 96 -4.03 -16.95 18.92
C THR A 96 -4.59 -18.35 18.76
N ALA A 97 -4.06 -19.32 19.51
CA ALA A 97 -4.56 -20.70 19.48
C ALA A 97 -6.03 -20.79 19.92
N ALA A 98 -6.43 -20.04 20.95
CA ALA A 98 -7.82 -20.00 21.40
C ALA A 98 -8.75 -19.35 20.36
N ILE A 99 -8.34 -18.24 19.74
CA ILE A 99 -9.07 -17.59 18.64
C ILE A 99 -9.21 -18.53 17.45
N TYR A 100 -8.14 -19.24 17.08
CA TYR A 100 -8.19 -20.23 16.01
C TYR A 100 -9.20 -21.36 16.29
N ILE A 101 -9.26 -21.85 17.53
CA ILE A 101 -10.26 -22.85 17.94
C ILE A 101 -11.67 -22.27 17.85
N ALA A 102 -11.89 -21.03 18.31
CA ALA A 102 -13.18 -20.36 18.23
C ALA A 102 -13.66 -20.20 16.77
N LEU A 103 -12.76 -19.75 15.90
CA LEU A 103 -12.97 -19.65 14.45
C LEU A 103 -13.31 -21.01 13.82
N ARG A 104 -12.55 -22.07 14.14
CA ARG A 104 -12.81 -23.43 13.64
C ARG A 104 -14.14 -23.99 14.16
N SER A 105 -14.58 -23.57 15.34
CA SER A 105 -15.84 -23.99 15.96
C SER A 105 -17.03 -23.10 15.57
N ASN A 106 -16.87 -22.27 14.53
CA ASN A 106 -17.88 -21.34 14.01
C ASN A 106 -18.46 -20.39 15.07
N GLN A 107 -17.61 -19.92 16.00
CA GLN A 107 -17.95 -18.93 17.03
C GLN A 107 -17.17 -17.62 16.75
N PRO A 108 -17.52 -16.86 15.68
CA PRO A 108 -16.78 -15.67 15.27
C PRO A 108 -16.83 -14.57 16.32
N ASP A 109 -17.94 -14.43 17.03
CA ASP A 109 -18.09 -13.42 18.06
C ASP A 109 -17.14 -13.70 19.24
N ALA A 110 -17.05 -14.95 19.71
CA ALA A 110 -16.08 -15.35 20.73
C ALA A 110 -14.63 -15.10 20.27
N ALA A 111 -14.34 -15.34 18.98
CA ALA A 111 -13.04 -14.99 18.39
C ALA A 111 -12.77 -13.48 18.43
N GLY A 112 -13.79 -12.64 18.20
CA GLY A 112 -13.72 -11.18 18.33
C GLY A 112 -13.37 -10.73 19.75
N HIS A 113 -13.97 -11.33 20.76
CA HIS A 113 -13.59 -11.09 22.17
C HIS A 113 -12.17 -11.55 22.47
N GLY A 114 -11.73 -12.65 21.84
CA GLY A 114 -10.34 -13.07 21.88
C GLY A 114 -9.38 -12.01 21.32
N ILE A 115 -9.70 -11.39 20.19
CA ILE A 115 -8.90 -10.30 19.60
C ILE A 115 -8.77 -9.12 20.57
N ASP A 116 -9.84 -8.77 21.27
CA ASP A 116 -9.83 -7.69 22.26
C ASP A 116 -8.89 -7.92 23.44
N THR A 117 -8.55 -9.18 23.75
CA THR A 117 -7.59 -9.50 24.82
C THR A 117 -6.16 -9.08 24.48
N PHE A 118 -5.86 -8.79 23.21
CA PHE A 118 -4.56 -8.25 22.81
C PHE A 118 -4.37 -6.78 23.23
N ARG A 119 -5.43 -5.98 23.36
CA ARG A 119 -5.31 -4.58 23.82
C ARG A 119 -4.71 -4.47 25.24
N PRO A 120 -5.22 -5.17 26.27
CA PRO A 120 -4.58 -5.17 27.58
C PRO A 120 -3.24 -5.90 27.59
N LEU A 121 -3.04 -6.92 26.72
CA LEU A 121 -1.73 -7.56 26.58
C LEU A 121 -0.67 -6.54 26.14
N LEU A 122 -0.93 -5.80 25.06
CA LEU A 122 -0.02 -4.80 24.50
C LEU A 122 0.39 -3.72 25.52
N LYS A 123 -0.49 -3.36 26.46
CA LYS A 123 -0.20 -2.38 27.52
C LYS A 123 0.79 -2.88 28.57
N ASN A 124 0.89 -4.20 28.76
CA ASN A 124 1.59 -4.81 29.89
C ASN A 124 2.77 -5.71 29.47
N VAL A 125 2.99 -5.92 28.17
CA VAL A 125 4.17 -6.62 27.65
C VAL A 125 5.36 -5.68 27.54
N THR A 126 6.56 -6.24 27.52
CA THR A 126 7.78 -5.48 27.22
C THR A 126 7.82 -5.09 25.74
N THR A 127 8.50 -4.00 25.41
CA THR A 127 8.64 -3.52 24.02
C THR A 127 9.21 -4.60 23.09
N ALA A 128 10.13 -5.43 23.58
CA ALA A 128 10.71 -6.55 22.84
C ALA A 128 9.71 -7.64 22.44
N GLU A 129 8.58 -7.79 23.17
CA GLU A 129 7.56 -8.79 22.87
C GLU A 129 6.48 -8.28 21.91
N ILE A 130 6.36 -6.96 21.72
CA ILE A 130 5.34 -6.34 20.86
C ILE A 130 5.42 -6.85 19.40
N PRO A 131 6.60 -6.99 18.76
CA PRO A 131 6.69 -7.52 17.40
C PRO A 131 6.04 -8.91 17.26
N VAL A 132 6.25 -9.79 18.24
CA VAL A 132 5.65 -11.13 18.26
C VAL A 132 4.13 -11.03 18.39
N VAL A 133 3.63 -10.11 19.21
CA VAL A 133 2.19 -9.86 19.36
C VAL A 133 1.57 -9.39 18.03
N VAL A 134 2.23 -8.47 17.32
CA VAL A 134 1.80 -7.96 16.01
C VAL A 134 1.78 -9.07 14.96
N GLU A 135 2.80 -9.93 14.92
CA GLU A 135 2.83 -11.08 14.01
C GLU A 135 1.65 -12.03 14.26
N GLN A 136 1.33 -12.30 15.53
CA GLN A 136 0.18 -13.11 15.91
C GLN A 136 -1.16 -12.49 15.46
N LEU A 137 -1.33 -11.17 15.63
CA LEU A 137 -2.50 -10.45 15.13
C LEU A 137 -2.60 -10.50 13.60
N GLY A 138 -1.47 -10.37 12.89
CA GLY A 138 -1.41 -10.52 11.44
C GLY A 138 -1.87 -11.91 10.98
N LEU A 139 -1.45 -12.97 11.67
CA LEU A 139 -1.92 -14.33 11.42
C LEU A 139 -3.44 -14.47 11.65
N ILE A 140 -3.97 -13.91 12.74
CA ILE A 140 -5.41 -13.92 13.02
C ILE A 140 -6.19 -13.20 11.91
N ALA A 141 -5.71 -12.05 11.45
CA ALA A 141 -6.32 -11.31 10.36
C ALA A 141 -6.33 -12.15 9.07
N ILE A 142 -5.22 -12.80 8.71
CA ILE A 142 -5.15 -13.70 7.54
C ILE A 142 -6.10 -14.89 7.68
N ILE A 143 -6.21 -15.50 8.85
CA ILE A 143 -7.10 -16.66 9.07
C ILE A 143 -8.57 -16.21 8.97
N SER A 144 -8.91 -15.08 9.57
CA SER A 144 -10.25 -14.47 9.49
C SER A 144 -10.61 -14.14 8.05
N LEU A 145 -9.66 -13.57 7.30
CA LEU A 145 -9.78 -13.37 5.86
C LEU A 145 -9.86 -14.68 5.10
N LYS A 146 -9.31 -15.82 5.53
CA LYS A 146 -9.57 -17.10 4.83
C LYS A 146 -10.99 -17.61 5.09
N GLN A 147 -11.52 -17.39 6.29
CA GLN A 147 -12.85 -17.85 6.69
C GLN A 147 -14.01 -16.92 6.31
N ARG A 148 -13.76 -15.85 5.52
CA ARG A 148 -14.76 -14.84 5.13
C ARG A 148 -15.32 -14.03 6.29
N GLN A 149 -14.56 -13.90 7.38
CA GLN A 149 -14.90 -13.07 8.54
C GLN A 149 -14.19 -11.71 8.45
N ASN A 150 -14.62 -10.86 7.52
CA ASN A 150 -13.96 -9.58 7.22
C ASN A 150 -13.96 -8.63 8.44
N PHE A 151 -15.03 -8.64 9.23
CA PHE A 151 -15.13 -7.87 10.49
C PHE A 151 -14.01 -8.22 11.49
N LEU A 152 -13.68 -9.50 11.64
CA LEU A 152 -12.61 -9.93 12.55
C LEU A 152 -11.23 -9.53 12.04
N ALA A 153 -11.03 -9.54 10.72
CA ALA A 153 -9.80 -9.05 10.11
C ALA A 153 -9.61 -7.54 10.34
N ALA A 154 -10.66 -6.73 10.14
CA ALA A 154 -10.66 -5.30 10.43
C ALA A 154 -10.34 -5.03 11.91
N ARG A 155 -10.98 -5.75 12.83
CA ARG A 155 -10.72 -5.63 14.27
C ARG A 155 -9.27 -5.97 14.64
N ALA A 156 -8.70 -7.01 14.04
CA ALA A 156 -7.29 -7.35 14.24
C ALA A 156 -6.35 -6.26 13.70
N VAL A 157 -6.65 -5.70 12.53
CA VAL A 157 -5.92 -4.57 11.95
C VAL A 157 -5.96 -3.34 12.87
N GLU A 158 -7.11 -3.03 13.46
CA GLU A 158 -7.23 -1.93 14.43
C GLU A 158 -6.28 -2.09 15.62
N VAL A 159 -6.17 -3.32 16.16
CA VAL A 159 -5.25 -3.60 17.26
C VAL A 159 -3.79 -3.56 16.80
N ILE A 160 -3.48 -3.98 15.57
CA ILE A 160 -2.14 -3.83 14.97
C ILE A 160 -1.74 -2.35 14.92
N PHE A 161 -2.58 -1.47 14.40
CA PHE A 161 -2.30 -0.02 14.39
C PHE A 161 -2.17 0.57 15.79
N THR A 162 -2.93 0.06 16.77
CA THR A 162 -2.80 0.50 18.17
C THR A 162 -1.39 0.28 18.72
N SER A 163 -0.66 -0.75 18.24
CA SER A 163 0.70 -1.03 18.71
C SER A 163 1.72 0.07 18.34
N LEU A 164 1.48 0.83 17.26
CA LEU A 164 2.35 1.95 16.84
C LEU A 164 2.34 3.10 17.86
N TYR A 165 1.23 3.30 18.58
CA TYR A 165 1.13 4.35 19.60
C TYR A 165 1.71 3.94 20.96
N ILE A 166 2.05 2.67 21.15
CA ILE A 166 2.53 2.14 22.44
C ILE A 166 4.06 2.20 22.51
N ALA A 167 4.76 2.00 21.40
CA ALA A 167 6.21 2.01 21.35
C ALA A 167 6.71 2.56 20.01
N GLN A 168 7.58 3.57 20.06
CA GLN A 168 8.27 4.16 18.90
C GLN A 168 9.59 3.41 18.60
N ASP A 169 9.55 2.09 18.60
CA ASP A 169 10.70 1.23 18.30
C ASP A 169 10.64 0.81 16.82
N ASP A 170 11.77 0.94 16.11
CA ASP A 170 11.92 0.52 14.71
C ASP A 170 11.51 -0.95 14.49
N ALA A 171 11.79 -1.82 15.47
CA ALA A 171 11.39 -3.23 15.40
C ALA A 171 9.86 -3.39 15.42
N VAL A 172 9.16 -2.56 16.19
CA VAL A 172 7.69 -2.54 16.24
C VAL A 172 7.14 -2.00 14.93
N HIS A 173 7.64 -0.87 14.43
CA HIS A 173 7.25 -0.31 13.13
C HIS A 173 7.43 -1.33 12.01
N ALA A 174 8.59 -1.98 11.92
CA ALA A 174 8.87 -3.01 10.91
C ALA A 174 7.89 -4.20 10.99
N SER A 175 7.55 -4.66 12.21
CA SER A 175 6.61 -5.76 12.40
C SER A 175 5.19 -5.38 11.96
N VAL A 176 4.76 -4.14 12.25
CA VAL A 176 3.46 -3.61 11.85
C VAL A 176 3.38 -3.46 10.34
N MET A 177 4.40 -2.90 9.69
CA MET A 177 4.46 -2.77 8.24
C MET A 177 4.43 -4.13 7.54
N ARG A 178 5.15 -5.12 8.09
CA ARG A 178 5.11 -6.51 7.58
C ARG A 178 3.71 -7.11 7.71
N ALA A 179 3.06 -6.93 8.85
CA ALA A 179 1.71 -7.43 9.09
C ALA A 179 0.69 -6.77 8.15
N ILE A 180 0.73 -5.44 8.02
CA ILE A 180 -0.12 -4.66 7.10
C ILE A 180 0.09 -5.10 5.66
N ARG A 181 1.35 -5.27 5.23
CA ARG A 181 1.68 -5.78 3.89
C ARG A 181 0.99 -7.11 3.62
N LEU A 182 1.11 -8.08 4.53
CA LEU A 182 0.56 -9.43 4.37
C LEU A 182 -0.97 -9.45 4.40
N VAL A 183 -1.58 -8.70 5.33
CA VAL A 183 -3.03 -8.58 5.42
C VAL A 183 -3.60 -7.92 4.17
N GLY A 184 -3.00 -6.81 3.72
CA GLY A 184 -3.39 -6.13 2.49
C GLY A 184 -3.26 -7.02 1.24
N LEU A 185 -2.16 -7.75 1.08
CA LEU A 185 -2.00 -8.71 -0.02
C LEU A 185 -3.07 -9.81 -0.02
N THR A 186 -3.48 -10.26 1.18
CA THR A 186 -4.52 -11.28 1.34
C THR A 186 -5.92 -10.71 1.05
N ALA A 187 -6.18 -9.49 1.49
CA ALA A 187 -7.43 -8.77 1.22
C ALA A 187 -7.59 -8.47 -0.28
N LEU A 188 -6.54 -7.99 -0.95
CA LEU A 188 -6.50 -7.80 -2.40
C LEU A 188 -6.76 -9.11 -3.14
N ARG A 189 -6.13 -10.22 -2.72
CA ARG A 189 -6.39 -11.54 -3.35
C ARG A 189 -7.86 -11.97 -3.26
N ARG A 190 -8.60 -11.46 -2.28
CA ARG A 190 -10.01 -11.76 -2.09
C ARG A 190 -10.96 -10.70 -2.68
N GLY A 191 -10.43 -9.60 -3.21
CA GLY A 191 -11.24 -8.46 -3.63
C GLY A 191 -11.95 -7.74 -2.47
N ASP A 192 -11.42 -7.77 -1.25
CA ASP A 192 -12.00 -7.05 -0.10
C ASP A 192 -11.57 -5.57 -0.10
N VAL A 193 -12.28 -4.78 -0.92
CA VAL A 193 -12.02 -3.34 -1.08
C VAL A 193 -12.27 -2.57 0.21
N GLY A 194 -13.23 -3.01 1.04
CA GLY A 194 -13.58 -2.36 2.30
C GLY A 194 -12.42 -2.37 3.29
N LEU A 195 -11.80 -3.53 3.49
CA LEU A 195 -10.64 -3.65 4.37
C LEU A 195 -9.43 -2.88 3.85
N ILE A 196 -9.19 -2.86 2.53
CA ILE A 196 -8.09 -2.07 1.95
C ILE A 196 -8.27 -0.58 2.23
N ARG A 197 -9.49 -0.05 2.03
CA ARG A 197 -9.80 1.35 2.33
C ARG A 197 -9.61 1.69 3.81
N GLU A 198 -9.97 0.79 4.72
CA GLU A 198 -9.75 0.99 6.15
C GLU A 198 -8.26 1.02 6.50
N ILE A 199 -7.47 0.10 5.93
CA ILE A 199 -6.01 0.09 6.12
C ILE A 199 -5.40 1.38 5.56
N GLN A 200 -5.82 1.83 4.37
CA GLN A 200 -5.39 3.09 3.76
C GLN A 200 -5.70 4.29 4.67
N ALA A 201 -6.93 4.42 5.17
CA ALA A 201 -7.30 5.52 6.05
C ALA A 201 -6.46 5.56 7.34
N LYS A 202 -6.23 4.40 7.97
CA LYS A 202 -5.40 4.30 9.17
C LYS A 202 -3.92 4.58 8.88
N LEU A 203 -3.41 4.10 7.75
CA LEU A 203 -2.03 4.33 7.33
C LEU A 203 -1.77 5.80 7.04
N ALA A 204 -2.68 6.48 6.32
CA ALA A 204 -2.61 7.92 6.07
C ALA A 204 -2.62 8.73 7.37
N GLY A 205 -3.54 8.41 8.28
CA GLY A 205 -3.64 9.09 9.58
C GLY A 205 -2.42 8.90 10.46
N TRP A 206 -1.79 7.72 10.40
CA TRP A 206 -0.54 7.46 11.12
C TRP A 206 0.67 8.16 10.47
N LEU A 207 0.82 8.05 9.15
CA LEU A 207 1.93 8.70 8.43
C LEU A 207 1.94 10.22 8.60
N ALA A 208 0.77 10.85 8.65
CA ALA A 208 0.66 12.29 8.88
C ALA A 208 1.16 12.73 10.27
N ALA A 209 1.25 11.80 11.23
CA ALA A 209 1.76 12.06 12.58
C ALA A 209 3.23 11.63 12.77
N GLU A 210 3.81 10.91 11.81
CA GLU A 210 5.17 10.36 11.86
C GLU A 210 6.18 11.36 11.26
N PRO A 211 7.39 11.52 11.85
CA PRO A 211 8.40 12.39 11.27
C PRO A 211 8.93 11.86 9.94
N GLU A 212 9.12 12.74 8.96
CA GLU A 212 9.56 12.41 7.60
C GLU A 212 10.89 11.63 7.53
N SER A 213 11.76 11.80 8.52
CA SER A 213 13.06 11.11 8.62
C SER A 213 12.95 9.65 9.06
N SER A 214 11.75 9.19 9.44
CA SER A 214 11.52 7.83 9.93
C SER A 214 11.69 6.80 8.82
N LEU A 215 12.33 5.68 9.14
CA LEU A 215 12.46 4.51 8.25
C LEU A 215 11.09 3.91 7.88
N ALA A 216 10.05 4.26 8.63
CA ALA A 216 8.65 3.97 8.34
C ALA A 216 8.22 4.33 6.91
N HIS A 217 8.59 5.52 6.43
CA HIS A 217 8.15 5.99 5.11
C HIS A 217 8.70 5.11 3.97
N GLU A 218 9.94 4.62 4.11
CA GLU A 218 10.55 3.68 3.16
C GLU A 218 9.92 2.29 3.23
N GLN A 219 9.47 1.85 4.41
CA GLN A 219 8.74 0.58 4.51
C GLN A 219 7.38 0.64 3.83
N VAL A 220 6.71 1.80 3.89
CA VAL A 220 5.43 2.04 3.23
C VAL A 220 5.54 2.02 1.70
N SER A 221 6.63 2.54 1.11
CA SER A 221 6.84 2.42 -0.34
C SER A 221 6.85 0.94 -0.77
N GLY A 222 7.50 0.07 0.01
CA GLY A 222 7.51 -1.37 -0.21
C GLY A 222 6.13 -2.05 -0.06
N ILE A 223 5.23 -1.48 0.75
CA ILE A 223 3.83 -1.95 0.85
C ILE A 223 3.08 -1.61 -0.44
N PHE A 224 3.16 -0.35 -0.90
CA PHE A 224 2.48 0.09 -2.11
C PHE A 224 2.98 -0.63 -3.36
N GLY A 225 4.30 -0.80 -3.51
CA GLY A 225 4.87 -1.59 -4.60
C GLY A 225 4.37 -3.04 -4.60
N ALA A 226 4.30 -3.68 -3.42
CA ALA A 226 3.77 -5.04 -3.31
C ALA A 226 2.29 -5.15 -3.67
N TRP A 227 1.48 -4.18 -3.25
CA TRP A 227 0.05 -4.13 -3.54
C TRP A 227 -0.23 -3.88 -5.01
N LEU A 228 0.42 -2.89 -5.62
CA LEU A 228 0.32 -2.60 -7.06
C LEU A 228 0.72 -3.82 -7.89
N ASN A 229 1.90 -4.42 -7.61
CA ASN A 229 2.37 -5.61 -8.31
C ASN A 229 1.36 -6.78 -8.20
N ARG A 230 0.73 -6.95 -7.03
CA ARG A 230 -0.28 -8.00 -6.81
C ARG A 230 -1.53 -7.78 -7.67
N VAL A 231 -2.04 -6.55 -7.74
CA VAL A 231 -3.24 -6.20 -8.51
C VAL A 231 -2.96 -6.33 -10.00
N VAL A 232 -1.81 -5.83 -10.47
CA VAL A 232 -1.38 -5.96 -11.87
C VAL A 232 -1.27 -7.43 -12.27
N LYS A 233 -0.58 -8.26 -11.47
CA LYS A 233 -0.51 -9.72 -11.71
C LYS A 233 -1.86 -10.44 -11.65
N ALA A 234 -2.85 -9.87 -10.96
CA ALA A 234 -4.21 -10.42 -10.92
C ALA A 234 -5.02 -10.10 -12.19
N GLY A 235 -4.64 -9.07 -12.94
CA GLY A 235 -5.48 -8.48 -13.98
C GLY A 235 -6.68 -7.68 -13.43
N GLU A 236 -6.66 -7.30 -12.15
CA GLU A 236 -7.77 -6.59 -11.49
C GLU A 236 -7.66 -5.07 -11.73
N ALA A 237 -7.88 -4.62 -12.97
CA ALA A 237 -7.73 -3.22 -13.36
C ALA A 237 -8.56 -2.24 -12.50
N SER A 238 -9.73 -2.66 -12.02
CA SER A 238 -10.62 -1.85 -11.15
C SER A 238 -9.99 -1.47 -9.80
N MET A 239 -8.99 -2.22 -9.33
CA MET A 239 -8.31 -1.96 -8.07
C MET A 239 -7.02 -1.14 -8.24
N VAL A 240 -6.52 -0.98 -9.46
CA VAL A 240 -5.33 -0.17 -9.72
C VAL A 240 -5.63 1.30 -9.53
N GLU A 241 -6.71 1.80 -10.13
CA GLU A 241 -7.04 3.23 -10.11
C GLU A 241 -7.24 3.77 -8.67
N PRO A 242 -8.00 3.12 -7.77
CA PRO A 242 -8.10 3.57 -6.37
C PRO A 242 -6.76 3.55 -5.62
N LEU A 243 -5.86 2.61 -5.94
CA LEU A 243 -4.52 2.57 -5.33
C LEU A 243 -3.65 3.72 -5.84
N ILE A 244 -3.68 3.99 -7.15
CA ILE A 244 -2.96 5.11 -7.76
C ILE A 244 -3.44 6.44 -7.18
N GLN A 245 -4.76 6.65 -7.11
CA GLN A 245 -5.35 7.86 -6.54
C GLN A 245 -4.93 8.05 -5.08
N TYR A 246 -4.97 6.99 -4.28
CA TYR A 246 -4.54 7.06 -2.89
C TYR A 246 -3.05 7.43 -2.75
N ILE A 247 -2.16 6.85 -3.56
CA ILE A 247 -0.73 7.20 -3.54
C ILE A 247 -0.52 8.66 -3.99
N GLY A 248 -1.24 9.10 -5.03
CA GLY A 248 -1.23 10.48 -5.50
C GLY A 248 -1.67 11.47 -4.42
N GLU A 249 -2.78 11.19 -3.75
CA GLU A 249 -3.29 12.03 -2.64
C GLU A 249 -2.30 12.13 -1.47
N LEU A 250 -1.61 11.04 -1.13
CA LEU A 250 -0.59 11.07 -0.07
C LEU A 250 0.61 11.95 -0.47
N ALA A 251 0.99 11.91 -1.75
CA ALA A 251 2.10 12.70 -2.26
C ALA A 251 1.73 14.18 -2.40
N GLU A 252 0.52 14.50 -2.87
CA GLU A 252 0.00 15.87 -2.95
C GLU A 252 -0.14 16.55 -1.58
N LYS A 253 -0.50 15.78 -0.54
CA LYS A 253 -0.58 16.25 0.84
C LYS A 253 0.78 16.29 1.55
N GLU A 254 1.87 16.01 0.84
CA GLU A 254 3.23 15.95 1.38
C GLU A 254 3.38 15.01 2.59
N ILE A 255 2.55 13.96 2.67
CA ILE A 255 2.58 12.98 3.77
C ILE A 255 3.75 11.99 3.61
N LEU A 256 4.20 11.76 2.38
CA LEU A 256 5.30 10.85 2.07
C LEU A 256 6.61 11.62 1.91
N SER A 257 7.67 11.14 2.55
CA SER A 257 9.00 11.71 2.39
C SER A 257 9.51 11.57 0.95
N HIS A 258 10.38 12.51 0.52
CA HIS A 258 10.96 12.47 -0.83
C HIS A 258 11.67 11.14 -1.16
N LYS A 259 12.31 10.51 -0.15
CA LYS A 259 12.94 9.19 -0.32
C LYS A 259 11.92 8.09 -0.60
N ALA A 260 10.81 8.09 0.15
CA ALA A 260 9.73 7.13 -0.07
C ALA A 260 9.09 7.32 -1.45
N LEU A 261 8.84 8.57 -1.87
CA LEU A 261 8.35 8.88 -3.21
C LEU A 261 9.31 8.39 -4.30
N ALA A 262 10.62 8.65 -4.16
CA ALA A 262 11.62 8.13 -5.09
C ALA A 262 11.62 6.60 -5.17
N SER A 263 11.46 5.92 -4.03
CA SER A 263 11.32 4.45 -4.00
C SER A 263 10.05 3.97 -4.70
N ILE A 264 8.92 4.67 -4.53
CA ILE A 264 7.66 4.35 -5.23
C ILE A 264 7.82 4.53 -6.75
N VAL A 265 8.53 5.57 -7.21
CA VAL A 265 8.82 5.80 -8.64
C VAL A 265 9.56 4.61 -9.24
N VAL A 266 10.58 4.09 -8.55
CA VAL A 266 11.35 2.93 -9.02
C VAL A 266 10.46 1.69 -9.14
N GLU A 267 9.66 1.40 -8.11
CA GLU A 267 8.74 0.26 -8.10
C GLU A 267 7.65 0.37 -9.18
N CYS A 268 7.03 1.55 -9.33
CA CYS A 268 6.03 1.80 -10.38
C CYS A 268 6.63 1.61 -11.77
N SER A 269 7.84 2.13 -12.00
CA SER A 269 8.54 1.97 -13.28
C SER A 269 8.82 0.51 -13.62
N HIS A 270 9.24 -0.28 -12.63
CA HIS A 270 9.45 -1.72 -12.81
C HIS A 270 8.13 -2.45 -13.11
N ILE A 271 7.07 -2.17 -12.37
CA ILE A 271 5.75 -2.81 -12.57
C ILE A 271 5.17 -2.46 -13.94
N ALA A 272 5.20 -1.18 -14.33
CA ALA A 272 4.72 -0.74 -15.63
C ALA A 272 5.52 -1.36 -16.79
N GLY A 273 6.85 -1.48 -16.66
CA GLY A 273 7.69 -2.14 -17.65
C GLY A 273 7.43 -3.65 -17.77
N MET A 274 7.11 -4.33 -16.66
CA MET A 274 6.69 -5.73 -16.71
C MET A 274 5.34 -5.91 -17.39
N ASP A 275 4.37 -5.04 -17.08
CA ASP A 275 3.01 -5.13 -17.59
C ASP A 275 2.89 -4.65 -19.04
N SER A 276 3.79 -3.79 -19.53
CA SER A 276 3.81 -3.38 -20.94
C SER A 276 4.12 -4.52 -21.91
N LEU A 277 4.71 -5.62 -21.42
CA LEU A 277 4.89 -6.86 -22.19
C LEU A 277 3.59 -7.63 -22.42
N ASN A 278 2.50 -7.28 -21.72
CA ASN A 278 1.19 -7.90 -21.90
C ASN A 278 0.35 -7.10 -22.93
N PRO A 279 0.06 -7.65 -24.13
CA PRO A 279 -0.72 -7.00 -25.18
C PRO A 279 -2.07 -6.42 -24.75
N TYR A 280 -2.65 -6.96 -23.70
CA TYR A 280 -3.97 -6.58 -23.17
C TYR A 280 -3.87 -5.76 -21.88
N SER A 281 -2.68 -5.25 -21.54
CA SER A 281 -2.52 -4.37 -20.38
C SER A 281 -3.42 -3.14 -20.51
N GLN A 282 -4.24 -2.91 -19.49
CA GLN A 282 -5.06 -1.72 -19.34
C GLN A 282 -4.48 -0.72 -18.32
N VAL A 283 -3.38 -1.08 -17.65
CA VAL A 283 -2.92 -0.40 -16.43
C VAL A 283 -1.49 0.12 -16.49
N ALA A 284 -0.66 -0.40 -17.41
CA ALA A 284 0.74 0.05 -17.55
C ALA A 284 0.83 1.57 -17.79
N GLY A 285 -0.03 2.13 -18.64
CA GLY A 285 -0.10 3.57 -18.90
C GLY A 285 -0.40 4.39 -17.64
N SER A 286 -1.40 3.98 -16.84
CA SER A 286 -1.75 4.70 -15.60
C SER A 286 -0.63 4.62 -14.55
N ILE A 287 0.04 3.48 -14.42
CA ILE A 287 1.17 3.32 -13.50
C ILE A 287 2.38 4.14 -13.96
N SER A 288 2.65 4.19 -15.27
CA SER A 288 3.68 5.07 -15.85
C SER A 288 3.35 6.55 -15.62
N MET A 289 2.08 6.95 -15.72
CA MET A 289 1.66 8.31 -15.40
C MET A 289 1.96 8.65 -13.94
N LEU A 290 1.53 7.80 -13.00
CA LEU A 290 1.83 7.99 -11.58
C LEU A 290 3.34 8.12 -11.33
N SER A 291 4.14 7.24 -11.92
CA SER A 291 5.60 7.28 -11.79
C SER A 291 6.20 8.63 -12.20
N LEU A 292 5.77 9.17 -13.35
CA LEU A 292 6.24 10.48 -13.83
C LEU A 292 5.72 11.63 -12.97
N GLU A 293 4.47 11.61 -12.55
CA GLU A 293 3.88 12.65 -11.70
C GLU A 293 4.59 12.72 -10.34
N LEU A 294 4.84 11.58 -9.70
CA LEU A 294 5.62 11.51 -8.46
C LEU A 294 7.06 11.98 -8.66
N ALA A 295 7.70 11.63 -9.78
CA ALA A 295 9.06 12.08 -10.09
C ALA A 295 9.15 13.61 -10.28
N VAL A 296 8.11 14.25 -10.84
CA VAL A 296 8.01 15.72 -10.90
C VAL A 296 7.93 16.32 -9.50
N GLN A 297 7.15 15.72 -8.59
CA GLN A 297 7.01 16.21 -7.21
C GLN A 297 8.32 16.07 -6.40
N VAL A 298 9.06 14.98 -6.60
CA VAL A 298 10.35 14.75 -5.93
C VAL A 298 11.41 15.78 -6.33
N ARG A 299 11.35 16.33 -7.55
CA ARG A 299 12.29 17.34 -8.09
C ARG A 299 13.77 16.94 -8.04
N MET A 300 14.06 15.64 -8.05
CA MET A 300 15.42 15.11 -8.17
C MET A 300 15.69 14.67 -9.61
N ASN A 301 16.74 15.23 -10.22
CA ASN A 301 17.08 14.96 -11.61
C ASN A 301 17.37 13.48 -11.90
N ASP A 302 17.99 12.77 -10.96
CA ASP A 302 18.31 11.35 -11.14
C ASP A 302 17.05 10.49 -11.13
N THR A 303 16.14 10.73 -10.17
CA THR A 303 14.83 10.07 -10.11
C THR A 303 13.99 10.38 -11.34
N TRP A 304 13.99 11.63 -11.80
CA TRP A 304 13.29 12.03 -13.02
C TRP A 304 13.83 11.31 -14.25
N ARG A 305 15.16 11.30 -14.44
CA ARG A 305 15.80 10.61 -15.57
C ARG A 305 15.47 9.12 -15.54
N GLN A 306 15.56 8.49 -14.38
CA GLN A 306 15.23 7.07 -14.21
C GLN A 306 13.77 6.78 -14.58
N ALA A 307 12.83 7.61 -14.14
CA ALA A 307 11.42 7.46 -14.47
C ALA A 307 11.16 7.61 -15.97
N VAL A 308 11.71 8.65 -16.60
CA VAL A 308 11.57 8.89 -18.04
C VAL A 308 12.18 7.76 -18.85
N ASP A 309 13.41 7.33 -18.53
CA ASP A 309 14.09 6.25 -19.24
C ASP A 309 13.29 4.93 -19.13
N ALA A 310 12.74 4.63 -17.95
CA ALA A 310 11.96 3.42 -17.74
C ALA A 310 10.61 3.44 -18.49
N VAL A 311 9.89 4.56 -18.46
CA VAL A 311 8.64 4.70 -19.25
C VAL A 311 8.94 4.68 -20.75
N GLY A 312 10.03 5.29 -21.20
CA GLY A 312 10.50 5.23 -22.58
C GLY A 312 10.85 3.80 -23.03
N GLN A 313 11.49 3.00 -22.17
CA GLN A 313 11.72 1.58 -22.42
C GLN A 313 10.40 0.80 -22.51
N ALA A 314 9.47 1.02 -21.58
CA ALA A 314 8.16 0.37 -21.60
C ALA A 314 7.37 0.70 -22.88
N ALA A 315 7.40 1.96 -23.31
CA ALA A 315 6.79 2.43 -24.55
C ALA A 315 7.42 1.76 -25.79
N ARG A 316 8.76 1.74 -25.90
CA ARG A 316 9.45 1.05 -27.01
C ARG A 316 9.14 -0.45 -27.04
N LEU A 317 9.07 -1.11 -25.89
CA LEU A 317 8.71 -2.53 -25.79
C LEU A 317 7.27 -2.78 -26.27
N ALA A 318 6.32 -1.92 -25.86
CA ALA A 318 4.94 -2.01 -26.32
C ALA A 318 4.84 -1.85 -27.85
N VAL A 319 5.49 -0.84 -28.42
CA VAL A 319 5.53 -0.59 -29.87
C VAL A 319 6.27 -1.68 -30.64
N ALA A 320 7.27 -2.33 -30.05
CA ALA A 320 7.93 -3.47 -30.69
C ALA A 320 7.00 -4.69 -30.84
N GLN A 321 5.98 -4.80 -29.98
CA GLN A 321 5.05 -5.93 -29.96
C GLN A 321 3.71 -5.64 -30.66
N ARG A 322 3.35 -4.35 -30.84
CA ARG A 322 2.03 -3.91 -31.30
C ARG A 322 2.17 -2.70 -32.23
N SER A 323 1.08 -2.29 -32.88
CA SER A 323 1.11 -1.05 -33.66
C SER A 323 1.28 0.19 -32.74
N LEU A 324 1.69 1.31 -33.35
CA LEU A 324 1.83 2.59 -32.65
C LEU A 324 0.52 3.03 -31.97
N GLY A 325 -0.61 2.90 -32.68
CA GLY A 325 -1.93 3.28 -32.18
C GLY A 325 -2.39 2.41 -31.01
N GLU A 326 -2.21 1.09 -31.11
CA GLU A 326 -2.56 0.15 -30.01
C GLU A 326 -1.69 0.35 -28.77
N SER A 327 -0.47 0.85 -28.94
CA SER A 327 0.46 1.13 -27.84
C SER A 327 0.26 2.52 -27.23
N PHE A 328 -0.62 3.35 -27.80
CA PHE A 328 -0.71 4.76 -27.44
C PHE A 328 -1.02 4.96 -25.95
N ASP A 329 -1.80 4.07 -25.33
CA ASP A 329 -2.12 4.16 -23.90
C ASP A 329 -0.88 4.07 -22.99
N ILE A 330 0.15 3.33 -23.41
CA ILE A 330 1.43 3.17 -22.69
C ILE A 330 2.38 4.32 -23.02
N ILE A 331 2.28 4.88 -24.23
CA ILE A 331 3.10 5.99 -24.71
C ILE A 331 2.62 7.33 -24.13
N TYR A 332 1.30 7.47 -23.99
CA TYR A 332 0.59 8.69 -23.61
C TYR A 332 1.19 9.42 -22.40
N PRO A 333 1.60 8.75 -21.30
CA PRO A 333 2.18 9.43 -20.15
C PRO A 333 3.39 10.32 -20.48
N LEU A 334 4.27 9.90 -21.39
CA LEU A 334 5.42 10.72 -21.80
C LEU A 334 4.96 12.04 -22.44
N PHE A 335 4.00 11.95 -23.35
CA PHE A 335 3.49 13.09 -24.08
C PHE A 335 2.69 14.04 -23.18
N GLU A 336 1.82 13.49 -22.33
CA GLU A 336 0.98 14.29 -21.46
C GLU A 336 1.77 15.01 -20.36
N VAL A 337 2.72 14.34 -19.72
CA VAL A 337 3.60 15.00 -18.74
C VAL A 337 4.48 16.03 -19.43
N GLY A 338 5.00 15.74 -20.63
CA GLY A 338 5.74 16.70 -21.44
C GLY A 338 4.94 17.95 -21.78
N ARG A 339 3.67 17.79 -22.17
CA ARG A 339 2.75 18.90 -22.43
C ARG A 339 2.52 19.75 -21.20
N ARG A 340 2.28 19.12 -20.03
CA ARG A 340 2.10 19.84 -18.75
C ARG A 340 3.34 20.63 -18.36
N LEU A 341 4.53 20.04 -18.51
CA LEU A 341 5.81 20.73 -18.28
C LEU A 341 6.01 21.90 -19.23
N LEU A 342 5.71 21.73 -20.53
CA LEU A 342 5.79 22.81 -21.51
C LEU A 342 4.82 23.96 -21.18
N VAL A 343 3.56 23.66 -20.86
CA VAL A 343 2.57 24.68 -20.49
C VAL A 343 3.03 25.42 -19.23
N SER A 344 3.53 24.68 -18.23
CA SER A 344 4.07 25.27 -17.01
C SER A 344 5.27 26.18 -17.28
N GLU A 345 6.19 25.79 -18.18
CA GLU A 345 7.33 26.61 -18.57
C GLU A 345 6.91 27.85 -19.38
N LEU A 346 5.93 27.73 -20.29
CA LEU A 346 5.44 28.88 -21.04
C LEU A 346 4.71 29.89 -20.12
N ASN A 347 4.06 29.42 -19.05
CA ASN A 347 3.32 30.27 -18.13
C ASN A 347 4.19 30.91 -17.03
N SER A 348 5.38 30.38 -16.72
CA SER A 348 6.21 30.83 -15.57
C SER A 348 6.91 32.20 -15.71
N GLY A 349 6.70 32.95 -16.80
CA GLY A 349 7.29 34.28 -16.97
C GLY A 349 8.84 34.30 -16.89
N PRO A 350 9.49 35.38 -16.44
CA PRO A 350 10.96 35.47 -16.42
C PRO A 350 11.66 34.58 -15.38
N LEU A 351 10.92 33.85 -14.52
CA LEU A 351 11.49 32.96 -13.52
C LEU A 351 11.87 31.62 -14.16
N SER A 352 13.17 31.37 -14.32
CA SER A 352 13.70 30.11 -14.82
C SER A 352 13.75 29.05 -13.71
N ASP A 353 12.96 27.98 -13.87
CA ASP A 353 13.03 26.79 -13.03
C ASP A 353 13.99 25.79 -13.68
N THR A 354 15.22 25.69 -13.15
CA THR A 354 16.29 24.86 -13.72
C THR A 354 15.90 23.38 -13.78
N PHE A 355 15.21 22.87 -12.77
CA PHE A 355 14.70 21.49 -12.77
C PHE A 355 13.70 21.30 -13.91
N ARG A 356 12.72 22.20 -14.05
CA ARG A 356 11.68 22.08 -15.08
C ARG A 356 12.26 22.09 -16.50
N GLN A 357 13.24 22.96 -16.74
CA GLN A 357 13.93 23.02 -18.02
C GLN A 357 14.71 21.73 -18.29
N GLN A 358 15.47 21.23 -17.32
CA GLN A 358 16.17 19.95 -17.48
C GLN A 358 15.18 18.78 -17.66
N ALA A 359 14.07 18.80 -16.93
CA ALA A 359 13.06 17.77 -16.99
C ALA A 359 12.39 17.69 -18.36
N LEU A 360 11.96 18.84 -18.89
CA LEU A 360 11.40 18.97 -20.24
C LEU A 360 12.42 18.53 -21.29
N TYR A 361 13.69 18.93 -21.18
CA TYR A 361 14.74 18.51 -22.11
C TYR A 361 14.92 16.98 -22.15
N VAL A 362 15.02 16.34 -20.98
CA VAL A 362 15.18 14.87 -20.88
C VAL A 362 13.99 14.15 -21.51
N LEU A 363 12.77 14.60 -21.22
CA LEU A 363 11.56 14.01 -21.77
C LEU A 363 11.43 14.22 -23.29
N MET A 364 11.75 15.40 -23.79
CA MET A 364 11.76 15.70 -25.22
C MET A 364 12.73 14.80 -25.98
N ARG A 365 13.91 14.55 -25.41
CA ARG A 365 14.89 13.62 -25.96
C ARG A 365 14.34 12.19 -26.01
N GLU A 366 13.68 11.74 -24.95
CA GLU A 366 13.08 10.40 -24.89
C GLU A 366 11.94 10.22 -25.91
N CYS A 367 11.06 11.23 -26.03
CA CYS A 367 10.00 11.24 -27.04
C CYS A 367 10.58 11.19 -28.46
N LEU A 368 11.67 11.91 -28.72
CA LEU A 368 12.35 11.87 -30.01
C LEU A 368 12.95 10.48 -30.29
N GLN A 369 13.59 9.85 -29.29
CA GLN A 369 14.13 8.50 -29.43
C GLN A 369 13.02 7.48 -29.74
N LEU A 370 11.84 7.64 -29.16
CA LEU A 370 10.68 6.82 -29.49
C LEU A 370 10.25 7.02 -30.95
N VAL A 371 10.10 8.27 -31.41
CA VAL A 371 9.76 8.57 -32.82
C VAL A 371 10.81 8.00 -33.78
N GLU A 372 12.10 8.14 -33.47
CA GLU A 372 13.18 7.56 -34.25
C GLU A 372 13.12 6.03 -34.28
N PHE A 373 12.83 5.40 -33.13
CA PHE A 373 12.65 3.97 -33.03
C PHE A 373 11.54 3.46 -33.96
N VAL A 374 10.37 4.10 -33.94
CA VAL A 374 9.24 3.75 -34.82
C VAL A 374 9.60 3.97 -36.30
N SER A 375 10.30 5.06 -36.62
CA SER A 375 10.73 5.32 -38.01
C SER A 375 11.69 4.27 -38.56
N ARG A 376 12.49 3.62 -37.69
CA ARG A 376 13.39 2.53 -38.07
C ARG A 376 12.65 1.20 -38.30
N GLN A 377 11.50 1.01 -37.65
CA GLN A 377 10.65 -0.16 -37.90
C GLN A 377 9.89 -0.02 -39.23
N ASN A 378 9.54 1.22 -39.61
CA ASN A 378 8.78 1.53 -40.83
C ASN A 378 9.55 2.51 -41.72
N PHE A 379 10.42 1.98 -42.60
CA PHE A 379 11.29 2.77 -43.50
C PHE A 379 10.58 3.73 -44.45
N THR A 380 9.26 3.61 -44.61
CA THR A 380 8.42 4.47 -45.46
C THR A 380 7.82 5.66 -44.71
N THR A 381 7.79 5.63 -43.37
CA THR A 381 7.18 6.68 -42.55
C THR A 381 8.21 7.70 -42.07
N THR A 382 7.93 8.98 -42.29
CA THR A 382 8.79 10.06 -41.77
C THR A 382 8.48 10.33 -40.30
N ALA A 383 9.42 10.99 -39.61
CA ALA A 383 9.18 11.46 -38.25
C ALA A 383 7.99 12.44 -38.15
N ALA A 384 7.68 13.16 -39.23
CA ALA A 384 6.51 14.04 -39.28
C ALA A 384 5.21 13.24 -39.26
N ASP A 385 5.14 12.16 -40.06
CA ASP A 385 3.97 11.29 -40.14
C ASP A 385 3.69 10.58 -38.80
N ILE A 386 4.75 10.14 -38.11
CA ILE A 386 4.64 9.51 -36.79
C ILE A 386 4.13 10.52 -35.75
N ILE A 387 4.64 11.75 -35.75
CA ILE A 387 4.19 12.80 -34.84
C ILE A 387 2.74 13.19 -35.13
N ASP A 388 2.33 13.24 -36.40
CA ASP A 388 0.94 13.49 -36.78
C ASP A 388 0.03 12.35 -36.35
N GLN A 389 0.43 11.09 -36.55
CA GLN A 389 -0.33 9.94 -36.05
C GLN A 389 -0.53 10.01 -34.53
N LEU A 390 0.53 10.28 -33.77
CA LEU A 390 0.46 10.47 -32.33
C LEU A 390 -0.46 11.64 -31.94
N TYR A 391 -0.44 12.73 -32.69
CA TYR A 391 -1.35 13.86 -32.49
C TYR A 391 -2.81 13.43 -32.68
N GLN A 392 -3.11 12.73 -33.76
CA GLN A 392 -4.47 12.25 -34.07
C GLN A 392 -4.98 11.27 -32.99
N ASP A 393 -4.15 10.35 -32.51
CA ASP A 393 -4.53 9.40 -31.48
C ASP A 393 -4.72 10.10 -30.11
N TRP A 394 -3.94 11.15 -29.85
CA TRP A 394 -4.05 11.93 -28.62
C TRP A 394 -5.34 12.75 -28.54
N ILE A 395 -5.74 13.42 -29.62
CA ILE A 395 -6.95 14.25 -29.63
C ILE A 395 -8.24 13.43 -29.59
N LYS A 396 -8.21 12.18 -30.07
CA LYS A 396 -9.36 11.26 -30.05
C LYS A 396 -9.71 10.75 -28.64
N ARG A 397 -8.79 10.87 -27.67
CA ARG A 397 -9.05 10.44 -26.29
C ARG A 397 -10.09 11.33 -25.60
N GLN A 398 -11.10 10.67 -25.03
CA GLN A 398 -12.22 11.33 -24.32
C GLN A 398 -11.79 12.19 -23.12
N ALA A 399 -10.61 11.95 -22.56
CA ALA A 399 -10.08 12.69 -21.41
C ALA A 399 -9.53 14.10 -21.74
N ASN A 400 -9.49 14.50 -23.03
CA ASN A 400 -8.80 15.72 -23.47
C ASN A 400 -9.70 16.87 -24.02
N PRO A 401 -10.98 17.04 -23.63
CA PRO A 401 -11.79 18.10 -24.21
C PRO A 401 -11.17 19.47 -23.94
N GLY A 402 -10.97 20.25 -25.00
CA GLY A 402 -10.42 21.62 -24.94
C GLY A 402 -8.89 21.73 -24.86
N GLN A 403 -8.14 20.62 -24.86
CA GLN A 403 -6.67 20.65 -24.74
C GLN A 403 -5.92 20.70 -26.08
N GLU A 404 -6.63 20.65 -27.21
CA GLU A 404 -6.09 20.54 -28.57
C GLU A 404 -4.98 21.55 -28.87
N LYS A 405 -5.16 22.83 -28.47
CA LYS A 405 -4.15 23.88 -28.68
C LYS A 405 -2.83 23.57 -27.98
N SER A 406 -2.88 23.02 -26.77
CA SER A 406 -1.68 22.69 -25.99
C SER A 406 -1.00 21.42 -26.49
N ILE A 407 -1.78 20.43 -26.91
CA ILE A 407 -1.32 19.21 -27.57
C ILE A 407 -0.57 19.57 -28.85
N LYS A 408 -1.19 20.38 -29.72
CA LYS A 408 -0.59 20.86 -30.97
C LYS A 408 0.74 21.60 -30.74
N LYS A 409 0.80 22.47 -29.72
CA LYS A 409 2.05 23.16 -29.34
C LYS A 409 3.18 22.19 -28.97
N PHE A 410 2.86 21.14 -28.21
CA PHE A 410 3.85 20.13 -27.82
C PHE A 410 4.34 19.33 -29.04
N CYS A 411 3.43 18.88 -29.90
CA CYS A 411 3.80 18.19 -31.15
C CYS A 411 4.66 19.08 -32.07
N GLN A 412 4.35 20.39 -32.17
CA GLN A 412 5.16 21.35 -32.90
C GLN A 412 6.57 21.50 -32.31
N LEU A 413 6.69 21.56 -30.98
CA LEU A 413 7.99 21.61 -30.32
C LEU A 413 8.80 20.34 -30.63
N LEU A 414 8.17 19.16 -30.57
CA LEU A 414 8.81 17.88 -30.88
C LEU A 414 9.29 17.81 -32.32
N PHE A 415 8.47 18.29 -33.25
CA PHE A 415 8.84 18.40 -34.66
C PHE A 415 10.03 19.36 -34.87
N LEU A 416 9.97 20.56 -34.30
CA LEU A 416 11.06 21.53 -34.40
C LEU A 416 12.37 20.98 -33.80
N TYR A 417 12.28 20.31 -32.65
CA TYR A 417 13.42 19.66 -32.01
C TYR A 417 14.00 18.54 -32.90
N CYS A 418 13.15 17.70 -33.51
CA CYS A 418 13.56 16.67 -34.48
C CYS A 418 14.31 17.28 -35.67
N THR A 419 13.77 18.35 -36.27
CA THR A 419 14.43 19.03 -37.40
C THR A 419 15.77 19.64 -37.01
N ARG A 420 15.89 20.19 -35.79
CA ARG A 420 17.15 20.72 -35.27
C ARG A 420 18.20 19.62 -35.08
N VAL A 421 17.85 18.51 -34.44
CA VAL A 421 18.77 17.37 -34.23
C VAL A 421 19.22 16.80 -35.57
N LYS A 422 18.29 16.58 -36.50
CA LYS A 422 18.61 16.12 -37.86
C LYS A 422 19.43 17.15 -38.65
N ARG A 423 19.20 18.46 -38.51
CA ARG A 423 20.03 19.51 -39.12
C ARG A 423 21.42 19.60 -38.48
N SER A 424 21.57 19.33 -37.18
CA SER A 424 22.87 19.25 -36.52
C SER A 424 23.66 18.03 -36.99
N GLN A 425 23.00 16.88 -37.15
CA GLN A 425 23.59 15.67 -37.75
C GLN A 425 23.88 15.85 -39.24
N ARG A 426 23.01 16.55 -39.98
CA ARG A 426 23.22 16.92 -41.39
C ARG A 426 24.20 18.08 -41.61
N ARG A 427 24.50 18.89 -40.58
CA ARG A 427 25.64 19.82 -40.65
C ARG A 427 26.99 19.10 -40.57
N LEU A 428 27.00 17.82 -40.15
CA LEU A 428 28.11 16.89 -40.35
C LEU A 428 27.99 16.08 -41.66
N THR A 429 26.82 16.06 -42.31
CA THR A 429 26.56 15.40 -43.60
C THR A 429 25.39 16.06 -44.34
N ALA A 430 25.71 17.00 -45.23
CA ALA A 430 24.88 17.91 -46.04
C ALA A 430 23.32 17.79 -46.06
N ASP A 431 22.70 18.96 -45.86
CA ASP A 431 21.50 19.58 -46.47
C ASP A 431 20.15 18.87 -46.70
N GLY A 432 19.09 19.67 -46.45
CA GLY A 432 17.84 19.68 -47.25
C GLY A 432 16.59 18.97 -46.70
N SER A 433 15.65 19.71 -46.12
CA SER A 433 14.23 19.79 -46.54
C SER A 433 13.33 20.42 -45.47
N GLY A 434 12.29 21.12 -45.93
CA GLY A 434 11.40 21.96 -45.15
C GLY A 434 10.02 21.34 -44.91
N PHE A 435 9.36 21.82 -43.87
CA PHE A 435 7.93 21.61 -43.61
C PHE A 435 7.40 22.89 -42.95
N ASN A 436 6.81 23.79 -43.75
CA ASN A 436 6.18 25.02 -43.29
C ASN A 436 4.66 24.86 -43.43
N SER A 437 3.96 24.77 -42.29
CA SER A 437 2.53 25.08 -42.17
C SER A 437 2.37 26.07 -41.00
N PRO A 438 1.29 26.87 -40.95
CA PRO A 438 1.28 28.11 -40.17
C PRO A 438 1.42 27.85 -38.66
N ASP A 439 2.44 28.49 -38.09
CA ASP A 439 2.86 28.35 -36.71
C ASP A 439 1.77 28.77 -35.72
N SER A 440 1.39 27.86 -34.84
CA SER A 440 0.56 28.20 -33.66
C SER A 440 1.38 28.60 -32.43
N MET A 441 2.71 28.60 -32.54
CA MET A 441 3.60 29.20 -31.55
C MET A 441 3.72 30.70 -31.80
N THR A 442 3.31 31.52 -30.82
CA THR A 442 3.50 32.96 -30.86
C THR A 442 4.99 33.32 -30.93
N ALA A 443 5.31 34.47 -31.54
CA ALA A 443 6.69 34.94 -31.67
C ALA A 443 7.42 35.03 -30.31
N ALA A 444 6.72 35.49 -29.26
CA ALA A 444 7.26 35.55 -27.90
C ALA A 444 7.65 34.18 -27.33
N ASN A 445 6.87 33.13 -27.61
CA ASN A 445 7.20 31.77 -27.16
C ASN A 445 8.43 31.21 -27.88
N ARG A 446 8.62 31.57 -29.16
CA ARG A 446 9.83 31.24 -29.90
C ARG A 446 11.05 31.91 -29.32
N GLU A 447 11.00 33.22 -29.10
CA GLU A 447 12.09 34.01 -28.49
C GLU A 447 12.56 33.37 -27.19
N ARG A 448 11.62 32.98 -26.33
CA ARG A 448 11.90 32.35 -25.04
C ARG A 448 12.50 30.95 -25.18
N LEU A 449 11.97 30.12 -26.08
CA LEU A 449 12.57 28.80 -26.36
C LEU A 449 13.95 28.89 -27.03
N LYS A 450 14.24 29.95 -27.79
CA LYS A 450 15.59 30.24 -28.30
C LYS A 450 16.56 30.57 -27.17
N GLN A 451 16.17 31.45 -26.26
CA GLN A 451 16.95 31.82 -25.08
C GLN A 451 17.26 30.61 -24.19
N LEU A 452 16.33 29.65 -24.12
CA LEU A 452 16.49 28.39 -23.36
C LEU A 452 17.22 27.27 -24.14
N GLY A 453 17.71 27.55 -25.36
CA GLY A 453 18.50 26.60 -26.14
C GLY A 453 17.69 25.52 -26.87
N TYR A 454 16.36 25.57 -26.87
CA TYR A 454 15.48 24.63 -27.56
C TYR A 454 15.33 24.96 -29.05
N LEU A 455 15.30 26.25 -29.41
CA LEU A 455 15.21 26.74 -30.80
C LEU A 455 16.43 27.60 -31.17
N LEU A 456 16.60 27.90 -32.47
CA LEU A 456 17.58 28.89 -33.00
C LEU A 456 16.90 30.24 -33.15
#